data_AF-A0AA38FUK3-F1
#
_entry.id   AF-A0AA38FUK3-F1
#
_cell.length_a   1.000
_cell.length_b   1.000
_cell.length_c   1.000
_cell.angle_alpha   90.00
_cell.angle_beta   90.00
_cell.angle_gamma   90.00
#
_symmetry.space_group_name_H-M   'P 1'
#
loop_
_entity.id
_entity.type
_entity.pdbx_description
1 polymer ?
#
loop_
_entity_poly.entity_id
_entity_poly.type
_entity_poly.pdbx_seq_one_letter_code
_entity_poly.pdbx_strand_id
1 'polypeptide(L)'
;GQMLTLVEYILLLYRALLPTPVWYRFFLNKDYGSLFSSLTTGLYLTFKLTSIVEKVQSFFAALKALSRKEVQYGSYATTEEVLAAGDLCAICQEKMHAPILLRCKHIFCEECVSE
;
A
#
# COMPACT_ATOMS: atom_id res chain seq x y z
N GLY A 1 4.36 12.56 -0.96
CA GLY A 1 5.10 11.51 -1.67
C GLY A 1 4.28 10.25 -1.92
N GLN A 2 3.81 9.56 -0.88
CA GLN A 2 3.21 8.22 -0.98
C GLN A 2 1.85 8.14 -1.72
N MET A 3 1.06 9.23 -1.68
CA MET A 3 -0.20 9.32 -2.42
C MET A 3 0.02 9.33 -3.95
N LEU A 4 1.10 9.96 -4.43
CA LEU A 4 1.43 10.01 -5.86
C LEU A 4 1.81 8.62 -6.38
N THR A 5 2.61 7.88 -5.61
CA THR A 5 2.97 6.50 -5.96
C THR A 5 1.77 5.57 -5.99
N LEU A 6 0.81 5.72 -5.07
CA LEU A 6 -0.42 4.93 -5.08
C LEU A 6 -1.26 5.19 -6.34
N VAL A 7 -1.45 6.47 -6.70
CA VAL A 7 -2.19 6.86 -7.91
C VAL A 7 -1.52 6.30 -9.16
N GLU A 8 -0.20 6.34 -9.24
CA GLU A 8 0.56 5.78 -10.36
C GLU A 8 0.37 4.26 -10.50
N TYR A 9 0.47 3.51 -9.40
CA TYR A 9 0.23 2.06 -9.40
C TYR A 9 -1.21 1.70 -9.76
N ILE A 10 -2.21 2.48 -9.33
CA ILE A 10 -3.62 2.29 -9.69
C ILE A 10 -3.85 2.53 -11.19
N LEU A 11 -3.25 3.58 -11.75
CA LEU A 11 -3.35 3.90 -13.19
C LEU A 11 -2.68 2.82 -14.06
N LEU A 12 -1.55 2.28 -13.64
CA LEU A 12 -0.89 1.16 -14.31
C LEU A 12 -1.75 -0.12 -14.24
N LEU A 13 -2.40 -0.38 -13.11
CA LEU A 13 -3.32 -1.50 -12.96
C LEU A 13 -4.55 -1.35 -13.88
N TYR A 14 -5.12 -0.15 -13.94
CA TYR A 14 -6.26 0.18 -14.78
C TYR A 14 -5.96 0.00 -16.28
N ARG A 15 -4.82 0.52 -16.75
CA ARG A 15 -4.37 0.31 -18.15
C ARG A 15 -4.14 -1.16 -18.48
N ALA A 16 -3.68 -1.96 -17.54
CA ALA A 16 -3.49 -3.40 -17.74
C ALA A 16 -4.82 -4.20 -17.70
N LEU A 17 -5.85 -3.67 -17.02
CA LEU A 17 -7.16 -4.32 -16.93
C LEU A 17 -8.04 -4.08 -18.16
N LEU A 18 -7.99 -2.87 -18.76
CA LEU A 18 -8.82 -2.49 -19.91
C LEU A 18 -8.75 -3.45 -21.12
N PRO A 19 -7.59 -3.99 -21.52
CA PRO A 19 -7.51 -4.95 -22.64
C PRO A 19 -8.07 -6.32 -22.28
N THR A 20 -8.15 -6.66 -20.99
CA THR A 20 -8.54 -7.99 -20.52
C THR A 20 -9.87 -8.49 -21.07
N PRO A 21 -10.99 -7.78 -20.89
CA PRO A 21 -12.29 -8.28 -21.34
C PRO A 21 -12.35 -8.40 -22.86
N VAL A 22 -11.62 -7.55 -23.59
CA VAL A 22 -11.57 -7.55 -25.06
C VAL A 22 -10.85 -8.79 -25.58
N TRP A 23 -9.65 -9.08 -25.07
CA TRP A 23 -8.89 -10.28 -25.43
C TRP A 23 -9.57 -11.56 -24.95
N TYR A 24 -10.17 -11.54 -23.76
CA TYR A 24 -10.93 -12.68 -23.24
C TYR A 24 -12.11 -13.05 -24.15
N ARG A 25 -12.89 -12.07 -24.63
CA ARG A 25 -13.95 -12.30 -25.63
C ARG A 25 -13.42 -12.77 -26.98
N PHE A 26 -12.29 -12.22 -27.43
CA PHE A 26 -11.67 -12.61 -28.69
C PHE A 26 -11.23 -14.08 -28.67
N PHE A 27 -10.57 -14.53 -27.59
CA PHE A 27 -10.11 -15.93 -27.47
C PHE A 27 -11.23 -16.93 -27.21
N LEU A 28 -12.34 -16.52 -26.57
CA LEU A 28 -13.53 -17.34 -26.40
C LEU A 28 -14.34 -17.55 -27.69
N ASN A 29 -14.02 -16.80 -28.76
CA ASN A 29 -14.78 -16.90 -30.00
C ASN A 29 -14.44 -18.22 -30.72
N LYS A 30 -15.42 -19.12 -30.80
CA LYS A 30 -15.24 -20.51 -31.27
C LYS A 30 -15.08 -20.66 -32.78
N ASP A 31 -15.26 -19.57 -33.53
CA ASP A 31 -15.17 -19.56 -35.00
C ASP A 31 -13.77 -19.93 -35.53
N TYR A 32 -12.72 -19.82 -34.71
CA TYR A 32 -11.33 -20.15 -35.07
C TYR A 32 -10.92 -21.61 -34.75
N GLY A 33 -11.85 -22.45 -34.32
CA GLY A 33 -11.61 -23.86 -33.96
C GLY A 33 -11.41 -24.07 -32.46
N SER A 34 -12.06 -25.12 -31.94
CA SER A 34 -12.24 -25.33 -30.49
C SER A 34 -10.93 -25.57 -29.72
N LEU A 35 -9.96 -26.26 -30.33
CA LEU A 35 -8.68 -26.59 -29.69
C LEU A 35 -7.77 -25.37 -29.55
N PHE A 36 -7.65 -24.57 -30.61
CA PHE A 36 -6.81 -23.36 -30.59
C PHE A 36 -7.40 -22.34 -29.61
N SER A 37 -8.69 -22.05 -29.72
CA SER A 37 -9.42 -21.17 -28.79
C SER A 37 -9.26 -21.58 -27.32
N SER A 38 -9.42 -22.87 -27.00
CA SER A 38 -9.26 -23.37 -25.64
C SER A 38 -7.83 -23.24 -25.12
N LEU A 39 -6.83 -23.54 -25.95
CA LEU A 39 -5.43 -23.47 -25.57
C LEU A 39 -4.97 -22.02 -25.33
N THR A 40 -5.31 -21.09 -26.23
CA THR A 40 -4.93 -19.68 -26.08
C THR A 40 -5.66 -19.02 -24.92
N THR A 41 -6.94 -19.34 -24.70
CA THR A 41 -7.71 -18.85 -23.54
C THR A 41 -7.12 -19.37 -22.23
N GLY A 42 -6.78 -20.66 -22.17
CA GLY A 42 -6.16 -21.26 -21.00
C GLY A 42 -4.82 -20.61 -20.66
N LEU A 43 -3.95 -20.43 -21.66
CA LEU A 43 -2.65 -19.77 -21.48
C LEU A 43 -2.81 -18.30 -21.05
N TYR A 44 -3.76 -17.57 -21.65
CA TYR A 44 -4.04 -16.19 -21.26
C TYR A 44 -4.51 -16.07 -19.81
N LEU A 45 -5.41 -16.96 -19.39
CA LEU A 45 -5.91 -16.99 -18.02
C LEU A 45 -4.82 -17.33 -17.02
N THR A 46 -3.94 -18.28 -17.31
CA THR A 46 -2.83 -18.64 -16.41
C THR A 46 -1.84 -17.50 -16.26
N PHE A 47 -1.40 -16.87 -17.36
CA PHE A 47 -0.53 -15.69 -17.31
C PHE A 47 -1.18 -14.52 -16.58
N LYS A 48 -2.50 -14.35 -16.70
CA LYS A 48 -3.22 -13.29 -16.02
C LYS A 48 -3.35 -13.56 -14.52
N LEU A 49 -3.64 -14.80 -14.14
CA LEU A 49 -3.71 -15.22 -12.75
C LEU A 49 -2.36 -15.04 -12.05
N THR A 50 -1.26 -15.48 -12.68
CA THR A 50 0.08 -15.25 -12.12
C THR A 50 0.38 -13.77 -11.96
N SER A 51 0.09 -12.95 -12.98
CA SER A 51 0.25 -11.49 -12.91
C SER A 51 -0.57 -10.84 -11.80
N ILE A 52 -1.79 -11.32 -11.54
CA ILE A 52 -2.64 -10.81 -10.44
C ILE A 52 -2.07 -11.23 -9.09
N VAL A 53 -1.65 -12.49 -8.94
CA VAL A 53 -1.07 -13.00 -7.70
C VAL A 53 0.18 -12.23 -7.30
N GLU A 54 1.09 -11.97 -8.25
CA GLU A 54 2.29 -11.16 -7.99
C GLU A 54 1.96 -9.73 -7.53
N LYS A 55 0.95 -9.11 -8.16
CA LYS A 55 0.47 -7.77 -7.77
C LYS A 55 -0.16 -7.77 -6.37
N VAL A 56 -0.96 -8.78 -6.05
CA VAL A 56 -1.56 -8.93 -4.72
C VAL A 56 -0.49 -9.16 -3.65
N GLN A 57 0.48 -10.03 -3.90
CA GLN A 57 1.60 -10.25 -2.98
C GLN A 57 2.40 -8.96 -2.75
N SER A 58 2.68 -8.21 -3.81
CA SER A 58 3.40 -6.93 -3.74
C SER A 58 2.61 -5.89 -2.92
N PHE A 59 1.29 -5.83 -3.11
CA PHE A 59 0.40 -4.96 -2.33
C PHE A 59 0.40 -5.33 -0.85
N PHE A 60 0.29 -6.62 -0.52
CA PHE A 60 0.38 -7.10 0.88
C PHE A 60 1.75 -6.83 1.50
N ALA A 61 2.83 -6.97 0.75
CA ALA A 61 4.18 -6.64 1.22
C ALA A 61 4.31 -5.13 1.52
N ALA A 62 3.78 -4.27 0.64
CA ALA A 62 3.75 -2.83 0.86
C ALA A 62 2.90 -2.44 2.07
N LEU A 63 1.71 -3.04 2.24
CA LEU A 63 0.87 -2.84 3.43
C LEU A 63 1.58 -3.26 4.70
N LYS A 64 2.26 -4.41 4.70
CA LYS A 64 3.03 -4.89 5.85
C LYS A 64 4.20 -3.96 6.17
N ALA A 65 4.84 -3.38 5.17
CA ALA A 65 5.91 -2.40 5.35
C ALA A 65 5.38 -1.07 5.92
N LEU A 66 4.22 -0.60 5.43
CA LEU A 66 3.54 0.59 5.95
C LEU A 66 3.08 0.40 7.40
N SER A 67 2.42 -0.72 7.70
CA SER A 67 2.02 -1.09 9.06
C SER A 67 3.24 -1.19 9.99
N ARG A 68 4.37 -1.74 9.50
CA ARG A 68 5.61 -1.72 10.29
C ARG A 68 6.15 -0.32 10.53
N LYS A 69 6.01 0.61 9.57
CA LYS A 69 6.47 2.00 9.68
C LYS A 69 5.61 2.78 10.68
N GLU A 70 4.29 2.60 10.63
CA GLU A 70 3.33 3.08 11.64
C GLU A 70 3.70 2.55 13.03
N VAL A 71 4.10 1.27 13.13
CA VAL A 71 4.57 0.63 14.38
C VAL A 71 6.01 1.00 14.76
N GLN A 72 6.85 1.54 13.86
CA GLN A 72 8.23 1.96 14.20
C GLN A 72 8.25 3.27 14.99
N TYR A 73 7.25 4.13 14.76
CA TYR A 73 7.19 5.45 15.37
C TYR A 73 6.69 5.44 16.82
N GLY A 74 6.08 4.33 17.24
CA GLY A 74 5.54 4.18 18.58
C GLY A 74 4.03 4.42 18.62
N SER A 75 3.47 4.63 19.80
CA SER A 75 2.03 4.86 20.00
C SER A 75 1.74 6.31 20.31
N TYR A 76 0.55 6.81 19.98
CA TYR A 76 0.11 8.11 20.47
C TYR A 76 0.18 8.16 22.00
N ALA A 77 0.85 9.17 22.53
CA ALA A 77 1.00 9.37 23.96
C ALA A 77 -0.30 9.89 24.55
N THR A 78 -0.67 9.38 25.73
CA THR A 78 -1.80 9.89 26.48
C THR A 78 -1.47 11.26 27.09
N THR A 79 -2.48 12.08 27.36
CA THR A 79 -2.29 13.40 27.99
C THR A 79 -1.58 13.31 29.35
N GLU A 80 -1.73 12.21 30.07
CA GLU A 80 -1.07 11.95 31.36
C GLU A 80 0.44 11.72 31.18
N GLU A 81 0.85 10.98 30.15
CA GLU A 81 2.26 10.74 29.81
C GLU A 81 2.97 12.01 29.32
N VAL A 82 2.26 12.84 28.57
CA VAL A 82 2.76 14.15 28.11
C VAL A 82 2.99 15.09 29.29
N LEU A 83 2.04 15.13 30.25
CA LEU A 83 2.18 15.93 31.46
C LEU A 83 3.35 15.45 32.35
N ALA A 84 3.62 14.14 32.38
CA ALA A 84 4.75 13.57 33.12
C ALA A 84 6.12 13.85 32.45
N ALA A 85 6.17 13.92 31.12
CA ALA A 85 7.39 14.15 30.35
C ALA A 85 7.74 15.65 30.16
N GLY A 86 6.76 16.54 30.38
CA GLY A 86 6.83 17.95 30.02
C GLY A 86 5.99 18.22 28.77
N ASP A 87 5.18 19.27 28.81
CA ASP A 87 4.19 19.61 27.78
C ASP A 87 4.78 20.23 26.50
N LEU A 88 6.09 20.46 26.49
CA LEU A 88 6.84 21.06 25.39
C LEU A 88 7.61 20.00 24.61
N CYS A 89 7.51 20.03 23.28
CA CYS A 89 8.31 19.19 22.42
C CYS A 89 9.77 19.67 22.42
N ALA A 90 10.74 18.79 22.66
CA ALA A 90 12.15 19.19 22.67
C ALA A 90 12.73 19.51 21.26
N ILE A 91 11.97 19.28 20.18
CA ILE A 91 12.37 19.62 18.80
C ILE A 91 11.87 21.02 18.41
N CYS A 92 10.56 21.25 18.44
CA CYS A 92 9.99 22.57 18.10
C CYS A 92 9.92 23.56 19.27
N GLN A 93 10.15 23.11 20.51
CA GLN A 93 10.04 23.90 21.74
C GLN A 93 8.65 24.51 21.99
N GLU A 94 7.63 24.06 21.26
CA GLU A 94 6.25 24.45 21.41
C GLU A 94 5.44 23.35 22.11
N LYS A 95 4.18 23.66 22.45
CA LYS A 95 3.26 22.69 23.03
C LYS A 95 3.06 21.52 22.09
N MET A 96 3.14 20.30 22.62
CA MET A 96 3.05 19.10 21.79
C MET A 96 1.70 18.99 21.06
N HIS A 97 1.76 18.86 19.74
CA HIS A 97 0.62 18.57 18.88
C HIS A 97 0.77 17.14 18.32
N ALA A 98 -0.26 16.32 18.51
CA ALA A 98 -0.24 14.88 18.19
C ALA A 98 1.01 14.18 18.77
N PRO A 99 1.15 14.11 20.11
CA PRO A 99 2.33 13.55 20.75
C PRO A 99 2.45 12.04 20.51
N ILE A 100 3.64 11.60 20.12
CA ILE A 100 3.97 10.19 19.87
C ILE A 100 5.05 9.72 20.83
N LEU A 101 4.80 8.57 21.48
CA LEU A 101 5.73 7.92 22.38
C LEU A 101 6.60 6.94 21.60
N LEU A 102 7.86 7.31 21.34
CA LEU A 102 8.83 6.45 20.70
C LEU A 102 9.16 5.24 21.59
N ARG A 103 9.70 4.16 21.00
CA ARG A 103 10.13 2.96 21.74
C ARG A 103 11.20 3.24 22.81
N CYS A 104 11.96 4.33 22.67
CA CYS A 104 12.94 4.79 23.65
C CYS A 104 12.32 5.58 24.82
N LYS A 105 10.98 5.66 24.90
CA LYS A 105 10.19 6.38 25.92
C LYS A 105 10.31 7.91 25.87
N HIS A 106 10.73 8.47 24.74
CA HIS A 106 10.67 9.91 24.52
C HIS A 106 9.41 10.29 23.76
N ILE A 107 8.86 11.47 24.07
CA ILE A 107 7.64 11.99 23.47
C ILE A 107 7.98 13.23 22.63
N PHE A 108 7.55 13.24 21.37
CA PHE A 108 7.72 14.34 20.44
C PHE A 108 6.43 14.58 19.64
N CYS A 109 6.34 15.67 18.87
CA CYS A 109 5.25 15.85 17.91
C CYS A 109 5.38 14.86 16.76
N GLU A 110 4.24 14.38 16.25
CA GLU A 110 4.22 13.50 15.08
C GLU A 110 4.90 14.15 13.86
N GLU A 111 4.72 15.45 13.66
CA GLU A 111 5.34 16.16 12.54
C GLU A 111 6.88 16.20 12.70
N CYS A 112 7.36 16.52 13.90
CA CYS A 112 8.79 16.72 14.18
C CYS A 112 9.70 15.49 14.01
N VAL A 113 9.18 14.26 14.15
CA VAL A 113 9.97 13.04 13.89
C VAL A 113 9.59 12.40 12.53
N SER A 114 8.63 13.00 11.81
CA SER A 114 8.26 12.59 10.44
C SER A 114 8.94 13.41 9.33
N GLU A 115 9.49 14.58 9.66
CA GLU A 115 10.40 15.38 8.82
C GLU A 115 11.82 14.76 8.74
#